data_AF-A0A4Q8QHT4-F1
#
_entry.id   AF-A0A4Q8QHT4-F1
#
_cell.length_a   1.000
_cell.length_b   1.000
_cell.length_c   1.000
_cell.angle_alpha   90.00
_cell.angle_beta   90.00
_cell.angle_gamma   90.00
#
_symmetry.space_group_name_H-M   'P 1'
#
loop_
_entity.id
_entity.type
_entity.pdbx_description
1 polymer ?
#
loop_
_entity_poly.entity_id
_entity_poly.type
_entity_poly.pdbx_seq_one_letter_code
_entity_poly.pdbx_strand_id
1 'polypeptide(L)'
;MQTPTVSYITFEFLPGVQHFACEQMRATLSVQACADNWRRGHQDGDLSRQRCKGCEIGAMHAGEAGTSRSSLLGTAICGRCHRTATRLIRKHLCPSCYNRQREVLVGKNAKGAPPVKWQILGRRTIAYQLSDGTVAERTIDRAADTDELVVAVLRDERKAVRFGFRGKGPAIDQAELEPWDPQRDTPRCPVPDQLAASNG
;
A
#
# COMPACT_ATOMS: atom_id res chain seq x y z
N MET A 1 7.06 -2.23 15.48
CA MET A 1 6.25 -1.06 15.06
C MET A 1 6.14 -0.17 16.29
N GLN A 2 6.63 1.06 16.24
CA GLN A 2 6.48 1.99 17.36
C GLN A 2 5.04 2.49 17.36
N THR A 3 4.33 2.28 18.46
CA THR A 3 2.99 2.84 18.65
C THR A 3 3.13 4.36 18.81
N PRO A 4 2.43 5.19 18.02
CA PRO A 4 2.56 6.64 18.17
C PRO A 4 2.12 7.06 19.57
N THR A 5 2.99 7.77 20.28
CA THR A 5 2.71 8.30 21.62
C THR A 5 1.80 9.52 21.48
N VAL A 6 0.62 9.47 22.09
CA VAL A 6 -0.36 10.57 22.08
C VAL A 6 -0.59 11.03 23.51
N SER A 7 -0.40 12.32 23.77
CA SER A 7 -0.74 12.94 25.05
C SER A 7 -2.20 13.35 25.07
N TYR A 8 -2.94 12.89 26.07
CA TYR A 8 -4.36 13.19 26.23
C TYR A 8 -4.58 14.31 27.24
N ILE A 9 -5.60 15.12 26.97
CA ILE A 9 -6.01 16.28 27.76
C ILE A 9 -7.48 16.11 28.09
N THR A 10 -7.87 16.40 29.33
CA THR A 10 -9.27 16.46 29.77
C THR A 10 -9.61 17.90 30.12
N PHE A 11 -10.84 18.31 29.83
CA PHE A 11 -11.34 19.63 30.18
C PHE A 11 -12.34 19.49 31.33
N GLU A 12 -12.24 20.39 32.32
CA GLU A 12 -13.14 20.42 33.48
C GLU A 12 -14.61 20.53 33.07
N PHE A 13 -14.90 21.35 32.06
CA PHE A 13 -16.26 21.58 31.57
C PHE A 13 -16.80 20.48 30.63
N LEU A 14 -15.99 19.46 30.29
CA LEU A 14 -16.34 18.31 29.45
C LEU A 14 -15.81 17.01 30.07
N PRO A 15 -16.31 16.61 31.25
CA PRO A 15 -15.84 15.43 31.95
C PRO A 15 -16.11 14.16 31.11
N GLY A 16 -15.15 13.23 31.13
CA GLY A 16 -15.25 11.93 30.44
C GLY A 16 -14.86 11.95 28.96
N VAL A 17 -14.61 13.12 28.35
CA VAL A 17 -14.17 13.22 26.95
C VAL A 17 -12.66 13.48 26.90
N GLN A 18 -11.91 12.52 26.38
CA GLN A 18 -10.48 12.69 26.12
C GLN A 18 -10.26 13.48 24.83
N HIS A 19 -9.36 14.46 24.91
CA HIS A 19 -8.93 15.30 23.81
C HIS A 19 -7.42 15.17 23.58
N PHE A 20 -6.95 15.54 22.39
CA PHE A 20 -5.53 15.62 22.08
C PHE A 20 -5.28 16.69 21.00
N ALA A 21 -4.04 17.17 20.91
CA ALA A 21 -3.63 18.07 19.85
C ALA A 21 -3.32 17.28 18.56
N CYS A 22 -4.14 17.44 17.52
CA CYS A 22 -3.91 16.83 16.22
C CYS A 22 -3.06 17.73 15.33
N GLU A 23 -1.82 17.32 15.03
CA GLU A 23 -0.91 18.09 14.16
C GLU A 23 -1.39 18.18 12.71
N GLN A 24 -1.97 17.09 12.18
CA GLN A 24 -2.43 17.01 10.78
C GLN A 24 -3.53 18.03 10.46
N MET A 25 -4.41 18.25 11.44
CA MET A 25 -5.53 19.19 11.37
C MET A 25 -5.25 20.53 12.05
N ARG A 26 -4.15 20.65 12.81
CA ARG A 26 -3.81 21.81 13.64
C ARG A 26 -4.95 22.22 14.58
N ALA A 27 -5.57 21.23 15.23
CA ALA A 27 -6.73 21.42 16.08
C ALA A 27 -6.72 20.48 17.28
N THR A 28 -7.31 20.90 18.40
CA THR A 28 -7.61 20.02 19.53
C THR A 28 -8.89 19.25 19.22
N LEU A 29 -8.80 17.92 19.17
CA LEU A 29 -9.92 17.05 18.82
C LEU A 29 -10.19 16.06 19.95
N SER A 30 -11.46 15.68 20.10
CA SER A 30 -11.79 14.50 20.90
C SER A 30 -11.33 13.23 20.19
N VAL A 31 -11.04 12.18 20.96
CA VAL A 31 -10.68 10.85 20.42
C VAL A 31 -11.74 10.37 19.42
N GLN A 32 -13.02 10.57 19.73
CA GLN A 32 -14.11 10.16 18.86
C GLN A 32 -14.17 10.96 17.56
N ALA A 33 -13.97 12.28 17.61
CA ALA A 33 -13.93 13.11 16.41
C ALA A 33 -12.77 12.73 15.48
N CYS A 34 -11.62 12.35 16.05
CA CYS A 34 -10.48 11.82 15.28
C CYS A 34 -10.84 10.51 14.58
N ALA A 35 -11.42 9.55 15.31
CA ALA A 35 -11.88 8.28 14.74
C ALA A 35 -12.87 8.49 13.59
N ASP A 36 -13.83 9.41 13.76
CA ASP A 36 -14.83 9.71 12.72
C ASP A 36 -14.21 10.39 11.50
N ASN A 37 -13.26 11.30 11.69
CA ASN A 37 -12.51 11.91 10.59
C ASN A 37 -11.71 10.87 9.80
N TRP A 38 -11.10 9.90 10.50
CA TRP A 38 -10.39 8.78 9.86
C TRP A 38 -11.36 7.90 9.04
N ARG A 39 -12.52 7.54 9.59
CA ARG A 39 -13.55 6.77 8.87
C ARG A 39 -14.07 7.52 7.64
N ARG A 40 -14.33 8.83 7.77
CA ARG A 40 -14.77 9.70 6.66
C ARG A 40 -13.74 9.82 5.55
N GLY A 41 -12.45 9.94 5.88
CA GLY A 41 -11.37 9.95 4.88
C GLY A 41 -11.26 8.66 4.04
N HIS A 42 -11.89 7.58 4.50
CA HIS A 42 -11.98 6.31 3.78
C HIS A 42 -13.30 6.14 3.00
N GLN A 43 -14.23 7.08 3.10
CA GLN A 43 -15.43 7.10 2.26
C GLN A 43 -15.09 7.67 0.88
N ASP A 44 -15.66 7.06 -0.16
CA ASP A 44 -15.43 7.51 -1.54
C ASP A 44 -15.98 8.93 -1.73
N GLY A 45 -15.16 9.83 -2.27
CA GLY A 45 -15.56 11.20 -2.62
C GLY A 45 -15.29 12.28 -1.55
N ASP A 46 -14.93 11.93 -0.32
CA ASP A 46 -14.55 12.93 0.70
C ASP A 46 -13.07 13.33 0.57
N LEU A 47 -12.83 14.40 -0.19
CA LEU A 47 -11.50 14.99 -0.36
C LEU A 47 -11.07 15.87 0.83
N SER A 48 -11.98 16.20 1.76
CA SER A 48 -11.66 17.07 2.89
C SER A 48 -10.83 16.38 3.97
N ARG A 49 -10.86 15.03 4.01
CA ARG A 49 -10.20 14.20 5.04
C ARG A 49 -9.07 13.33 4.49
N GLN A 50 -8.47 13.71 3.36
CA GLN A 50 -7.37 12.94 2.75
C GLN A 50 -6.16 12.77 3.69
N ARG A 51 -5.85 13.77 4.51
CA ARG A 51 -4.76 13.70 5.51
C ARG A 51 -4.99 12.64 6.59
N CYS A 52 -6.25 12.29 6.84
CA CYS A 52 -6.62 11.30 7.84
C CYS A 52 -6.53 9.86 7.29
N LYS A 53 -6.47 9.66 5.96
CA LYS A 53 -6.59 8.34 5.32
C LYS A 53 -5.45 7.37 5.68
N GLY A 54 -4.21 7.87 5.81
CA GLY A 54 -3.05 7.07 6.23
C GLY A 54 -2.59 7.32 7.67
N CYS A 55 -3.41 7.94 8.50
CA CYS A 55 -2.99 8.38 9.84
C CYS A 55 -3.09 7.23 10.86
N GLU A 56 -1.95 6.86 11.46
CA GLU A 56 -1.87 5.79 12.48
C GLU A 56 -2.66 6.11 13.76
N ILE A 57 -2.62 7.38 14.21
CA ILE A 57 -3.40 7.84 15.37
C ILE A 57 -4.90 7.69 15.10
N GLY A 58 -5.35 8.10 13.91
CA GLY A 58 -6.75 7.97 13.50
C GLY A 58 -7.20 6.51 13.43
N ALA A 59 -6.34 5.61 12.91
CA ALA A 59 -6.62 4.18 12.88
C ALA A 59 -6.70 3.59 14.29
N MET A 60 -5.77 3.97 15.18
CA MET A 60 -5.78 3.57 16.58
C MET A 60 -7.06 4.01 17.30
N HIS A 61 -7.46 5.28 17.15
CA HIS A 61 -8.70 5.79 17.73
C HIS A 61 -9.95 5.16 17.11
N ALA A 62 -9.89 4.71 15.86
CA ALA A 62 -10.96 3.97 15.21
C ALA A 62 -11.03 2.49 15.59
N GLY A 63 -10.02 1.96 16.30
CA GLY A 63 -9.92 0.54 16.67
C GLY A 63 -9.37 -0.36 15.55
N GLU A 64 -8.71 0.22 14.55
CA GLU A 64 -8.23 -0.50 13.37
C GLU A 64 -6.75 -0.89 13.51
N ALA A 65 -6.46 -2.16 13.24
CA ALA A 65 -5.12 -2.73 13.36
C ALA A 65 -4.26 -2.41 12.13
N GLY A 66 -3.52 -1.30 12.20
CA GLY A 66 -2.53 -0.90 11.20
C GLY A 66 -3.14 -0.32 9.93
N THR A 67 -2.81 0.94 9.63
CA THR A 67 -3.22 1.61 8.40
C THR A 67 -2.13 1.56 7.33
N SER A 68 -2.54 1.55 6.07
CA SER A 68 -1.63 1.67 4.94
C SER A 68 -0.96 3.03 4.95
N ARG A 69 0.37 3.04 5.01
CA ARG A 69 1.21 4.25 4.90
C ARG A 69 1.61 4.57 3.47
N SER A 70 1.05 3.84 2.51
CA SER A 70 1.34 4.03 1.10
C SER A 70 0.97 5.44 0.67
N SER A 71 1.91 6.16 0.05
CA SER A 71 1.63 7.46 -0.58
C SER A 71 0.64 7.35 -1.75
N LEU A 72 0.42 6.13 -2.25
CA LEU A 72 -0.51 5.85 -3.35
C LEU A 72 -1.95 5.68 -2.85
N LEU A 73 -2.18 5.51 -1.54
CA LEU A 73 -3.49 5.22 -0.97
C LEU A 73 -4.52 6.26 -1.39
N GLY A 74 -5.57 5.81 -2.10
CA GLY A 74 -6.64 6.70 -2.57
C GLY A 74 -6.28 7.66 -3.70
N THR A 75 -5.07 7.60 -4.24
CA THR A 75 -4.67 8.44 -5.38
C THR A 75 -5.26 7.92 -6.69
N ALA A 76 -5.46 8.80 -7.68
CA ALA A 76 -5.88 8.40 -9.02
C ALA A 76 -4.68 8.02 -9.91
N ILE A 77 -3.74 7.25 -9.38
CA ILE A 77 -2.55 6.78 -10.10
C ILE A 77 -2.88 5.56 -10.97
N CYS A 78 -2.41 5.57 -12.23
CA CYS A 78 -2.54 4.43 -13.11
C CYS A 78 -1.54 3.34 -12.72
N GLY A 79 -2.01 2.10 -12.53
CA GLY A 79 -1.11 1.01 -12.18
C GLY A 79 -0.12 0.61 -13.27
N ARG A 80 -0.39 0.92 -14.55
CA ARG A 80 0.51 0.52 -15.65
C ARG A 80 1.55 1.56 -16.02
N CYS A 81 1.23 2.85 -15.91
CA CYS A 81 2.17 3.91 -16.30
C CYS A 81 2.58 4.82 -15.16
N HIS A 82 2.08 4.55 -13.94
CA HIS A 82 2.39 5.25 -12.70
C HIS A 82 2.17 6.77 -12.76
N ARG A 83 1.38 7.23 -13.73
CA ARG A 83 0.97 8.63 -13.86
C ARG A 83 -0.38 8.86 -13.21
N THR A 84 -0.51 9.99 -12.54
CA THR A 84 -1.79 10.50 -12.05
C THR A 84 -2.72 10.76 -13.23
N ALA A 85 -3.97 10.35 -13.09
CA ALA A 85 -5.02 10.58 -14.08
C ALA A 85 -6.22 11.26 -13.42
N THR A 86 -7.05 11.94 -14.21
CA THR A 86 -8.31 12.52 -13.74
C THR A 86 -9.31 11.45 -13.32
N ARG A 87 -9.23 10.25 -13.93
CA ARG A 87 -10.04 9.09 -13.58
C ARG A 87 -9.33 7.80 -13.91
N LEU A 88 -9.73 6.73 -13.23
CA LEU A 88 -9.26 5.37 -13.48
C LEU A 88 -10.39 4.52 -14.07
N ILE A 89 -10.17 3.98 -15.26
CA ILE A 89 -11.05 3.02 -15.91
C ILE A 89 -10.88 1.66 -15.23
N ARG A 90 -12.01 1.05 -14.87
CA ARG A 90 -12.07 -0.19 -14.08
C ARG A 90 -11.26 -0.08 -12.78
N LYS A 91 -11.25 1.12 -12.19
CA LYS A 91 -10.48 1.47 -10.99
C LYS A 91 -8.97 1.19 -11.10
N HIS A 92 -8.38 1.06 -12.29
CA HIS A 92 -6.98 0.62 -12.38
C HIS A 92 -6.13 1.31 -13.47
N LEU A 93 -6.70 1.58 -14.64
CA LEU A 93 -5.97 2.14 -15.79
C LEU A 93 -6.37 3.59 -16.07
N CYS A 94 -5.43 4.44 -16.47
CA CYS A 94 -5.79 5.72 -17.08
C CYS A 94 -6.40 5.50 -18.48
N PRO A 95 -7.14 6.49 -19.03
CA PRO A 95 -7.73 6.39 -20.37
C PRO A 95 -6.73 6.03 -21.47
N SER A 96 -5.50 6.55 -21.39
CA SER A 96 -4.44 6.22 -22.35
C SER A 96 -4.06 4.74 -22.28
N CYS A 97 -3.75 4.20 -21.10
CA CYS A 97 -3.36 2.79 -20.96
C CYS A 97 -4.50 1.84 -21.30
N TYR A 98 -5.74 2.22 -20.99
CA TYR A 98 -6.92 1.47 -21.40
C TYR A 98 -7.08 1.43 -22.93
N ASN A 99 -6.89 2.56 -23.61
CA ASN A 99 -6.93 2.61 -25.07
C ASN A 99 -5.81 1.77 -25.68
N ARG A 100 -4.58 1.86 -25.16
CA ARG A 100 -3.47 1.01 -25.60
C ARG A 100 -3.76 -0.48 -25.41
N GLN A 101 -4.36 -0.86 -24.29
CA GLN A 101 -4.83 -2.22 -24.10
C GLN A 101 -5.83 -2.62 -25.20
N ARG A 102 -6.83 -1.79 -25.48
CA ARG A 102 -7.80 -2.06 -26.55
C ARG A 102 -7.13 -2.23 -27.92
N GLU A 103 -6.12 -1.42 -28.24
CA GLU A 103 -5.35 -1.55 -29.48
C GLU A 103 -4.66 -2.93 -29.59
N VAL A 104 -4.11 -3.45 -28.50
CA VAL A 104 -3.53 -4.82 -28.44
C VAL A 104 -4.59 -5.87 -28.72
N LEU A 105 -5.78 -5.73 -28.14
CA LEU A 105 -6.86 -6.71 -28.31
C LEU A 105 -7.45 -6.70 -29.71
N VAL A 106 -7.52 -5.54 -30.34
CA VAL A 106 -8.00 -5.38 -31.71
C VAL A 106 -6.88 -5.67 -32.73
N GLY A 107 -5.62 -5.68 -32.30
CA GLY A 107 -4.44 -5.84 -33.15
C GLY A 107 -4.13 -4.62 -34.02
N LYS A 108 -4.82 -3.49 -33.80
CA LYS A 108 -4.68 -2.25 -34.59
C LYS A 108 -4.71 -1.03 -33.68
N ASN A 109 -3.79 -0.11 -33.92
CA ASN A 109 -3.75 1.21 -33.30
C ASN A 109 -4.75 2.17 -33.97
N ALA A 110 -4.88 3.39 -33.42
CA ALA A 110 -5.77 4.41 -33.99
C ALA A 110 -5.46 4.79 -35.46
N LYS A 111 -4.26 4.48 -35.97
CA LYS A 111 -3.83 4.70 -37.36
C LYS A 111 -3.95 3.43 -38.23
N GLY A 112 -4.50 2.33 -37.71
CA GLY A 112 -4.65 1.06 -38.42
C GLY A 112 -3.42 0.16 -38.44
N ALA A 113 -2.30 0.58 -37.84
CA ALA A 113 -1.05 -0.18 -37.79
C ALA A 113 -0.98 -1.08 -36.54
N PRO A 114 -0.16 -2.15 -36.55
CA PRO A 114 -0.04 -3.03 -35.38
C PRO A 114 0.52 -2.29 -34.15
N PRO A 115 0.05 -2.63 -32.93
CA PRO A 115 0.52 -2.01 -31.70
C PRO A 115 1.95 -2.47 -31.36
N VAL A 116 2.86 -1.51 -31.15
CA VAL A 116 4.29 -1.79 -30.90
C VAL A 116 4.63 -1.90 -29.41
N LYS A 117 3.98 -1.07 -28.57
CA LYS A 117 4.41 -0.87 -27.17
C LYS A 117 4.05 -1.99 -26.20
N TRP A 118 2.99 -2.74 -26.47
CA TRP A 118 2.45 -3.72 -25.53
C TRP A 118 2.19 -5.00 -26.30
N GLN A 119 2.98 -6.02 -26.06
CA GLN A 119 2.89 -7.27 -26.83
C GLN A 119 2.33 -8.44 -26.00
N ILE A 120 2.42 -8.38 -24.67
CA ILE A 120 1.99 -9.48 -23.80
C ILE A 120 1.16 -8.89 -22.65
N LEU A 121 -0.16 -8.97 -22.78
CA LEU A 121 -1.09 -8.73 -21.69
C LEU A 121 -1.63 -10.07 -21.24
N GLY A 122 -1.47 -10.38 -19.96
CA GLY A 122 -1.82 -11.68 -19.40
C GLY A 122 -2.45 -11.57 -18.03
N ARG A 123 -3.17 -12.62 -17.65
CA ARG A 123 -3.70 -12.77 -16.30
C ARG A 123 -2.53 -12.96 -15.35
N ARG A 124 -2.44 -12.09 -14.36
CA ARG A 124 -1.44 -12.19 -13.28
C ARG A 124 -2.16 -12.14 -11.94
N THR A 125 -1.55 -12.77 -10.95
CA THR A 125 -2.04 -12.82 -9.57
C THR A 125 -0.88 -12.62 -8.63
N ILE A 126 -1.05 -11.78 -7.60
CA ILE A 126 -0.13 -11.65 -6.47
C ILE A 126 -0.85 -11.99 -5.18
N ALA A 127 -0.13 -12.60 -4.24
CA ALA A 127 -0.56 -12.76 -2.86
C ALA A 127 0.11 -11.70 -1.97
N TYR A 128 -0.61 -11.21 -0.98
CA TYR A 128 -0.12 -10.23 -0.02
C TYR A 128 -0.76 -10.47 1.35
N GLN A 129 -0.06 -10.08 2.41
CA GLN A 129 -0.53 -10.19 3.79
C GLN A 129 -0.88 -8.81 4.34
N LEU A 130 -2.01 -8.72 5.02
CA LEU A 130 -2.48 -7.53 5.72
C LEU A 130 -1.90 -7.47 7.14
N SER A 131 -1.96 -6.29 7.77
CA SER A 131 -1.48 -6.08 9.15
C SER A 131 -2.21 -6.91 10.20
N ASP A 132 -3.42 -7.38 9.93
CA ASP A 132 -4.18 -8.29 10.79
C ASP A 132 -3.81 -9.78 10.60
N GLY A 133 -2.84 -10.07 9.73
CA GLY A 133 -2.39 -11.41 9.41
C GLY A 133 -3.13 -12.08 8.26
N THR A 134 -4.25 -11.52 7.80
CA THR A 134 -5.03 -12.06 6.68
C THR A 134 -4.21 -12.09 5.39
N VAL A 135 -4.22 -13.22 4.70
CA VAL A 135 -3.63 -13.36 3.36
C VAL A 135 -4.70 -13.12 2.32
N ALA A 136 -4.44 -12.23 1.38
CA ALA A 136 -5.33 -11.86 0.30
C ALA A 136 -4.62 -12.01 -1.05
N GLU A 137 -5.40 -12.12 -2.12
CA GLU A 137 -4.90 -12.19 -3.49
C GLU A 137 -5.47 -11.07 -4.34
N ARG A 138 -4.65 -10.53 -5.24
CA ARG A 138 -5.07 -9.58 -6.26
C ARG A 138 -4.82 -10.18 -7.63
N THR A 139 -5.86 -10.25 -8.45
CA THR A 139 -5.80 -10.74 -9.83
C THR A 139 -6.19 -9.63 -10.82
N ILE A 140 -5.41 -9.50 -11.90
CA ILE A 140 -5.73 -8.62 -13.04
C ILE A 140 -5.57 -9.44 -14.33
N ASP A 141 -6.66 -9.57 -15.11
CA ASP A 141 -6.71 -10.42 -16.31
C ASP A 141 -5.81 -9.97 -17.45
N ARG A 142 -5.53 -8.67 -17.53
CA ARG A 142 -4.81 -8.05 -18.65
C ARG A 142 -3.73 -7.12 -18.13
N ALA A 143 -2.89 -7.62 -17.23
CA ALA A 143 -1.77 -6.88 -16.70
C ALA A 143 -0.60 -6.86 -17.69
N ALA A 144 0.18 -5.79 -17.70
CA ALA A 144 1.47 -5.76 -18.40
C ALA A 144 2.54 -6.50 -17.60
N ASP A 145 2.59 -6.28 -16.29
CA ASP A 145 3.60 -6.79 -15.36
C ASP A 145 3.00 -7.00 -13.96
N THR A 146 3.85 -7.38 -13.00
CA THR A 146 3.48 -7.58 -11.59
C THR A 146 3.37 -6.25 -10.85
N ASP A 147 4.13 -5.23 -11.25
CA ASP A 147 4.11 -3.89 -10.63
C ASP A 147 2.73 -3.26 -10.73
N GLU A 148 2.05 -3.50 -11.85
CA GLU A 148 0.65 -3.13 -12.07
C GLU A 148 -0.24 -3.61 -10.90
N LEU A 149 -0.05 -4.84 -10.43
CA LEU A 149 -0.81 -5.40 -9.32
C LEU A 149 -0.38 -4.81 -7.98
N VAL A 150 0.92 -4.60 -7.78
CA VAL A 150 1.47 -4.00 -6.55
C VAL A 150 0.93 -2.59 -6.35
N VAL A 151 0.95 -1.76 -7.40
CA VAL A 151 0.38 -0.40 -7.36
C VAL A 151 -1.12 -0.44 -7.10
N ALA A 152 -1.85 -1.40 -7.68
CA ALA A 152 -3.27 -1.56 -7.41
C ALA A 152 -3.54 -1.86 -5.92
N VAL A 153 -2.78 -2.77 -5.32
CA VAL A 153 -2.91 -3.12 -3.89
C VAL A 153 -2.54 -1.92 -3.02
N LEU A 154 -1.38 -1.30 -3.26
CA LEU A 154 -0.90 -0.14 -2.48
C LEU A 154 -1.83 1.07 -2.53
N ARG A 155 -2.62 1.20 -3.60
CA ARG A 155 -3.59 2.29 -3.77
C ARG A 155 -4.94 1.99 -3.13
N ASP A 156 -5.40 0.74 -3.23
CA ASP A 156 -6.77 0.36 -2.85
C ASP A 156 -6.85 -0.16 -1.41
N GLU A 157 -5.78 -0.76 -0.88
CA GLU A 157 -5.78 -1.45 0.40
C GLU A 157 -5.58 -0.48 1.58
N ARG A 158 -6.49 -0.56 2.56
CA ARG A 158 -6.54 0.37 3.70
C ARG A 158 -5.60 -0.01 4.82
N LYS A 159 -5.32 -1.32 4.95
CA LYS A 159 -4.42 -1.87 5.95
C LYS A 159 -3.00 -1.90 5.41
N ALA A 160 -2.02 -1.91 6.31
CA ALA A 160 -0.63 -2.07 5.89
C ALA A 160 -0.45 -3.43 5.20
N VAL A 161 0.24 -3.45 4.06
CA VAL A 161 0.44 -4.64 3.24
C VAL A 161 1.89 -5.10 3.25
N ARG A 162 2.10 -6.41 3.22
CA ARG A 162 3.38 -7.05 2.93
C ARG A 162 3.24 -7.93 1.71
N PHE A 163 4.12 -7.74 0.73
CA PHE A 163 4.16 -8.56 -0.47
C PHE A 163 5.14 -9.72 -0.26
N GLY A 164 4.67 -10.94 -0.51
CA GLY A 164 5.52 -12.12 -0.59
C GLY A 164 5.77 -12.47 -2.04
N PHE A 165 7.00 -12.28 -2.53
CA PHE A 165 7.38 -12.76 -3.85
C PHE A 165 7.96 -14.16 -3.68
N ARG A 166 7.41 -15.15 -4.41
CA ARG A 166 8.06 -16.46 -4.50
C ARG A 166 9.44 -16.24 -5.14
N GLY A 167 10.50 -16.42 -4.36
CA GLY A 167 11.83 -16.62 -4.93
C GLY A 167 11.80 -17.87 -5.81
N LYS A 168 12.67 -17.92 -6.82
CA LYS A 168 12.95 -19.17 -7.54
C LYS A 168 13.78 -20.09 -6.64
N GLY A 169 13.21 -20.53 -5.52
CA GLY A 169 13.76 -21.62 -4.73
C GLY A 169 13.33 -22.95 -5.33
N PRO A 170 14.14 -24.01 -5.25
CA PRO A 170 13.64 -25.36 -5.47
C PRO A 170 12.47 -25.63 -4.52
N ALA A 171 11.54 -26.50 -4.95
CA ALA A 171 10.62 -27.10 -4.00
C ALA A 171 11.48 -27.89 -3.01
N ILE A 172 11.38 -27.54 -1.73
CA ILE A 172 12.06 -28.24 -0.64
C ILE A 172 11.01 -29.05 0.09
N ASP A 173 11.23 -30.36 0.19
CA ASP A 173 10.38 -31.23 0.99
C ASP A 173 10.65 -31.04 2.49
N GLN A 174 9.69 -31.37 3.35
CA GLN A 174 9.87 -31.28 4.80
C GLN A 174 11.08 -32.10 5.29
N ALA A 175 11.41 -33.19 4.58
CA ALA A 175 12.59 -34.01 4.86
C ALA A 175 13.92 -33.34 4.49
N GLU A 176 13.89 -32.31 3.64
CA GLU A 176 15.05 -31.55 3.16
C GLU A 176 15.26 -30.25 3.96
N LEU A 177 14.31 -29.89 4.82
CA LEU A 177 14.48 -28.79 5.76
C LEU A 177 15.49 -29.24 6.83
N GLU A 178 16.73 -28.77 6.72
CA GLU A 178 17.67 -28.91 7.84
C GLU A 178 17.04 -28.29 9.09
N PRO A 179 17.21 -28.91 10.27
CA PRO A 179 16.75 -28.33 11.53
C PRO A 179 17.24 -26.90 11.65
N TRP A 180 16.33 -25.99 12.00
CA TRP A 180 16.65 -24.57 12.17
C TRP A 180 17.82 -24.40 13.14
N ASP A 181 18.95 -23.92 12.61
CA ASP A 181 20.17 -23.64 13.37
C ASP A 181 20.25 -22.14 13.65
N PRO A 182 19.98 -21.69 14.90
CA PRO A 182 20.01 -20.29 15.28
C PRO A 182 21.38 -19.62 15.08
N GLN A 183 22.47 -20.38 14.94
CA GLN A 183 23.81 -19.81 14.75
C GLN A 183 24.12 -19.50 13.27
N ARG A 184 23.49 -20.20 12.32
CA ARG A 184 23.70 -20.02 10.87
C ARG A 184 22.97 -18.80 10.30
N ASP A 185 21.75 -18.54 10.79
CA ASP A 185 20.83 -17.53 10.25
C ASP A 185 20.79 -16.21 11.05
N THR A 186 21.83 -15.93 11.85
CA THR A 186 21.97 -14.58 12.39
C THR A 186 22.15 -13.61 11.22
N PRO A 187 21.26 -12.61 11.04
CA PRO A 187 21.47 -11.61 10.01
C PRO A 187 22.78 -10.91 10.35
N ARG A 188 23.82 -11.12 9.53
CA ARG A 188 25.00 -10.24 9.52
C ARG A 188 24.52 -8.87 9.05
N CYS A 189 23.90 -8.10 9.93
CA CYS A 189 23.88 -6.66 9.76
C CYS A 189 25.35 -6.24 9.67
N PRO A 190 25.79 -5.59 8.57
CA PRO A 190 27.10 -4.98 8.57
C PRO A 190 27.15 -4.01 9.74
N VAL A 191 28.03 -4.27 10.70
CA VAL A 191 28.32 -3.34 11.79
C VAL A 191 28.92 -2.07 11.15
N PRO A 192 28.50 -0.85 11.52
CA PRO A 192 28.88 0.37 10.80
C PRO A 192 30.38 0.73 10.83
N ASP A 193 31.23 -0.01 11.53
CA ASP A 193 32.62 0.39 11.81
C ASP A 193 33.66 0.00 10.74
N GLN A 194 33.26 -0.61 9.61
CA GLN A 194 34.21 -1.01 8.55
C GLN A 194 34.41 0.00 7.41
N LEU A 195 33.87 1.22 7.51
CA LEU A 195 34.10 2.30 6.52
C LEU A 195 35.26 3.25 6.88
N ALA A 196 36.00 3.00 7.97
CA ALA A 196 37.05 3.91 8.44
C ALA A 196 38.51 3.48 8.16
N ALA A 197 38.76 2.46 7.33
CA ALA A 197 40.11 1.99 7.05
C ALA A 197 40.34 1.64 5.56
N SER A 198 40.18 2.64 4.68
CA SER A 198 40.82 2.62 3.36
C SER A 198 41.02 4.04 2.85
N ASN A 199 41.89 4.79 3.52
CA ASN A 199 42.60 5.94 2.97
C ASN A 199 43.99 5.95 3.62
N GLY A 200 44.91 5.25 2.97
CA GLY A 200 46.35 5.23 3.23
C GLY A 200 47.05 5.01 1.91
#